data_AF-A0A5B7K586-F1
#
_entry.id   AF-A0A5B7K586-F1
#
_cell.length_a   1.000
_cell.length_b   1.000
_cell.length_c   1.000
_cell.angle_alpha   90.00
_cell.angle_beta   90.00
_cell.angle_gamma   90.00
#
_symmetry.space_group_name_H-M   'P 1'
#
loop_
_entity.id
_entity.type
_entity.pdbx_description
1 polymer ?
#
loop_
_entity_poly.entity_id
_entity_poly.type
_entity_poly.pdbx_seq_one_letter_code
_entity_poly.pdbx_strand_id
1 'polypeptide(L)'
;MASRLCLLVTIALSGWVAVQATDYCKFTPEHTMCKYHGRGPRCGPEVGPRGVSPQDISLIVDLHNKLRAQVARGEEDRGAPGPQPWGANMMALVNINNCLRNEYLQY
;
A
#
# COMPACT_ATOMS: atom_id res chain seq x y z
N MET A 1 -52.72 -8.47 15.69
CA MET A 1 -52.10 -7.69 14.59
C MET A 1 -50.92 -6.90 15.15
N ALA A 2 -49.77 -7.54 15.36
CA ALA A 2 -48.57 -6.92 15.95
C ALA A 2 -47.36 -7.16 15.03
N SER A 3 -47.52 -6.87 13.74
CA SER A 3 -46.57 -7.32 12.71
C SER A 3 -46.14 -6.22 11.74
N ARG A 4 -46.55 -4.96 11.94
CA ARG A 4 -46.18 -3.86 11.03
C ARG A 4 -45.46 -2.67 11.67
N LEU A 5 -45.32 -2.63 12.99
CA LEU A 5 -44.54 -1.59 13.68
C LEU A 5 -43.06 -1.95 13.87
N CYS A 6 -42.70 -3.24 13.90
CA CYS A 6 -41.32 -3.67 14.14
C CYS A 6 -40.38 -3.45 12.93
N LEU A 7 -40.91 -3.30 11.73
CA LEU A 7 -40.11 -3.19 10.50
C LEU A 7 -39.58 -1.77 10.23
N LEU A 8 -40.11 -0.74 10.90
CA LEU A 8 -39.67 0.65 10.73
C LEU A 8 -38.63 1.09 11.79
N VAL A 9 -38.50 0.34 12.89
CA VAL A 9 -37.54 0.67 13.97
C VAL A 9 -36.13 0.16 13.65
N THR A 10 -35.98 -0.82 12.76
CA THR A 10 -34.66 -1.41 12.43
C THR A 10 -33.83 -0.58 11.45
N ILE A 11 -34.43 0.34 10.69
CA ILE A 11 -33.70 1.17 9.71
C ILE A 11 -32.95 2.33 10.40
N ALA A 12 -33.40 2.77 11.58
CA ALA A 12 -32.83 3.91 12.30
C ALA A 12 -31.54 3.60 13.09
N LEU A 13 -31.11 2.34 13.18
CA LEU A 13 -29.88 1.93 13.88
C LEU A 13 -28.74 1.54 12.94
N SER A 14 -28.90 1.72 11.63
CA SER A 14 -27.77 1.64 10.70
C SER A 14 -26.93 2.92 10.83
N GLY A 15 -26.12 3.00 11.88
CA GLY A 15 -25.10 4.02 12.00
C GLY A 15 -24.19 3.96 10.78
N TRP A 16 -24.19 5.01 9.96
CA TRP A 16 -23.17 5.18 8.95
C TRP A 16 -21.82 5.29 9.65
N VAL A 17 -21.06 4.20 9.64
CA VAL A 17 -19.63 4.26 9.93
C VAL A 17 -19.01 4.98 8.74
N ALA A 18 -18.80 6.29 8.86
CA ALA A 18 -18.02 7.03 7.89
C ALA A 18 -16.58 6.50 7.92
N VAL A 19 -16.11 5.93 6.81
CA VAL A 19 -14.68 5.70 6.59
C VAL A 19 -14.00 7.06 6.65
N GLN A 20 -13.22 7.30 7.69
CA GLN A 20 -12.42 8.52 7.78
C GLN A 20 -11.22 8.38 6.84
N ALA A 21 -11.27 9.06 5.71
CA ALA A 21 -10.09 9.27 4.89
C ALA A 21 -9.04 10.01 5.73
N THR A 22 -7.77 9.60 5.62
CA THR A 22 -6.69 10.29 6.34
C THR A 22 -6.54 11.72 5.79
N ASP A 23 -6.64 12.72 6.66
CA ASP A 23 -6.30 14.10 6.30
C ASP A 23 -4.78 14.21 6.11
N TYR A 24 -4.37 14.21 4.84
CA TYR A 24 -2.97 14.33 4.46
C TYR A 24 -2.47 15.78 4.42
N CYS A 25 -3.37 16.78 4.42
CA CYS A 25 -3.01 18.19 4.38
C CYS A 25 -2.40 18.67 5.71
N LYS A 26 -2.72 17.99 6.82
CA LYS A 26 -2.14 18.26 8.14
C LYS A 26 -0.63 18.03 8.22
N PHE A 27 -0.07 17.16 7.38
CA PHE A 27 1.38 16.93 7.35
C PHE A 27 2.08 18.08 6.62
N THR A 28 1.57 18.42 5.44
CA THR A 28 1.97 19.59 4.65
C THR A 28 0.97 19.82 3.52
N PRO A 29 0.65 21.08 3.15
CA PRO A 29 -0.15 21.39 1.96
C PRO A 29 0.43 20.82 0.66
N GLU A 30 1.74 20.55 0.62
CA GLU A 30 2.44 19.99 -0.54
C GLU A 30 2.37 18.46 -0.64
N HIS A 31 1.74 17.78 0.32
CA HIS A 31 1.63 16.33 0.31
C HIS A 31 0.89 15.86 -0.95
N THR A 32 1.39 14.83 -1.63
CA THR A 32 0.82 14.34 -2.92
C THR A 32 -0.69 14.11 -2.86
N MET A 33 -1.17 13.46 -1.80
CA MET A 33 -2.61 13.18 -1.60
C MET A 33 -3.45 14.41 -1.21
N CYS A 34 -2.83 15.51 -0.77
CA CYS A 34 -3.50 16.79 -0.52
C CYS A 34 -3.53 17.64 -1.80
N LYS A 35 -2.42 17.66 -2.55
CA LYS A 35 -2.24 18.53 -3.71
C LYS A 35 -2.92 18.01 -4.97
N TYR A 36 -2.92 16.70 -5.19
CA TYR A 36 -3.39 16.10 -6.43
C TYR A 36 -4.63 15.25 -6.19
N HIS A 37 -5.71 15.62 -6.87
CA HIS A 37 -6.95 14.86 -6.87
C HIS A 37 -7.24 14.35 -8.29
N GLY A 38 -7.31 13.04 -8.44
CA GLY A 38 -7.59 12.40 -9.72
C GLY A 38 -6.41 12.46 -10.70
N ARG A 39 -6.73 12.47 -11.99
CA ARG A 39 -5.75 12.41 -13.08
C ARG A 39 -5.19 13.81 -13.35
N GLY A 40 -3.87 13.91 -13.42
CA GLY A 40 -3.23 15.17 -13.84
C GLY A 40 -3.48 15.48 -15.32
N PRO A 41 -3.50 16.76 -15.73
CA PRO A 41 -3.80 17.18 -17.10
C PRO A 41 -2.75 16.73 -18.15
N ARG A 42 -1.57 16.31 -17.69
CA ARG A 42 -0.49 15.79 -18.54
C ARG A 42 -0.68 14.32 -18.95
N CYS A 43 -1.60 13.60 -18.32
CA CYS A 43 -1.92 12.25 -18.74
C CYS A 43 -2.78 12.31 -20.01
N GLY A 44 -2.38 11.60 -21.07
CA GLY A 44 -3.14 11.50 -22.31
C GLY A 44 -4.49 10.77 -22.16
N PRO A 45 -5.26 10.64 -23.25
CA PRO A 45 -6.54 9.93 -23.23
C PRO A 45 -6.37 8.42 -22.96
N GLU A 46 -5.26 7.84 -23.42
CA GLU A 46 -4.94 6.40 -23.36
C GLU A 46 -4.27 5.99 -22.04
N VAL A 47 -4.91 6.29 -20.90
CA VAL A 47 -4.44 5.72 -19.63
C VAL A 47 -5.07 4.35 -19.46
N GLY A 48 -4.24 3.31 -19.56
CA GLY A 48 -4.64 1.93 -19.27
C GLY A 48 -5.10 1.72 -17.81
N PRO A 49 -5.46 0.48 -17.46
CA PRO A 49 -5.85 0.14 -16.09
C PRO A 49 -4.79 0.62 -15.09
N ARG A 50 -5.25 1.28 -14.02
CA ARG A 50 -4.40 1.76 -12.93
C ARG A 50 -4.27 0.67 -11.87
N GLY A 51 -3.11 0.63 -11.23
CA GLY A 51 -2.82 -0.32 -10.16
C GLY A 51 -1.89 -1.43 -10.61
N VAL A 52 -1.50 -2.27 -9.66
CA VAL A 52 -0.59 -3.40 -9.84
C VAL A 52 -1.36 -4.65 -9.42
N SER A 53 -1.30 -5.72 -10.23
CA SER A 53 -2.01 -6.96 -9.91
C SER A 53 -1.45 -7.59 -8.62
N PRO A 54 -2.21 -8.42 -7.88
CA PRO A 54 -1.69 -9.11 -6.70
C PRO A 54 -0.44 -9.94 -7.00
N GLN A 55 -0.41 -10.59 -8.17
CA GLN A 55 0.73 -11.39 -8.63
C GLN A 55 1.96 -10.50 -8.87
N ASP A 56 1.77 -9.36 -9.55
CA ASP A 56 2.85 -8.42 -9.81
C ASP A 56 3.33 -7.75 -8.51
N ILE A 57 2.44 -7.50 -7.53
CA ILE A 57 2.84 -7.01 -6.21
C ILE A 57 3.75 -8.03 -5.52
N SER A 58 3.40 -9.31 -5.53
CA SER A 58 4.26 -10.38 -4.98
C SER A 58 5.61 -10.40 -5.69
N LEU A 59 5.61 -10.40 -7.02
CA LEU A 59 6.82 -10.41 -7.83
C LEU A 59 7.72 -9.21 -7.53
N ILE A 60 7.16 -8.01 -7.41
CA ILE A 60 7.91 -6.80 -7.06
C ILE A 60 8.56 -6.95 -5.69
N VAL A 61 7.81 -7.40 -4.68
CA VAL A 61 8.34 -7.58 -3.31
C VAL A 61 9.44 -8.64 -3.30
N ASP A 62 9.24 -9.75 -4.01
CA ASP A 62 10.21 -10.85 -4.10
C ASP A 62 11.51 -10.42 -4.78
N LEU A 63 11.41 -9.65 -5.87
CA LEU A 63 12.58 -9.10 -6.55
C LEU A 63 13.36 -8.12 -5.66
N HIS A 64 12.67 -7.25 -4.92
CA HIS A 64 13.33 -6.37 -3.95
C HIS A 64 14.02 -7.17 -2.85
N ASN A 65 13.38 -8.22 -2.33
CA ASN A 65 13.96 -9.06 -1.29
C ASN A 65 15.18 -9.84 -1.78
N LYS A 66 15.18 -10.33 -3.02
CA LYS A 66 16.36 -10.96 -3.64
C LYS A 66 17.54 -9.98 -3.71
N LEU A 67 17.31 -8.77 -4.22
CA LEU A 67 18.35 -7.74 -4.33
C LEU A 67 18.85 -7.26 -2.96
N ARG A 68 17.94 -7.04 -2.01
CA ARG A 68 18.30 -6.69 -0.61
C ARG A 68 19.13 -7.80 0.03
N ALA A 69 18.76 -9.06 -0.17
CA ALA A 69 19.50 -10.18 0.39
C ALA A 69 20.90 -10.33 -0.24
N GLN A 70 21.05 -10.05 -1.55
CA GLN A 70 22.35 -10.01 -2.22
C GLN A 70 23.27 -8.96 -1.58
N VAL A 71 22.79 -7.74 -1.39
CA VAL A 71 23.55 -6.67 -0.70
C VAL A 71 23.84 -7.06 0.74
N ALA A 72 22.86 -7.61 1.46
CA ALA A 72 23.01 -7.99 2.86
C ALA A 72 24.11 -9.05 3.08
N ARG A 73 24.28 -9.98 2.13
CA ARG A 73 25.36 -10.97 2.16
C ARG A 73 26.71 -10.44 1.66
N GLY A 74 26.78 -9.20 1.18
CA GLY A 74 27.99 -8.61 0.61
C GLY A 74 28.33 -9.15 -0.79
N GLU A 75 27.33 -9.61 -1.54
CA GLU A 75 27.48 -10.20 -2.89
C GLU A 75 27.26 -9.17 -4.01
N GLU A 76 27.27 -7.86 -3.69
CA GLU A 76 27.18 -6.79 -4.68
C GLU A 76 28.55 -6.15 -4.89
N ASP A 77 29.24 -6.60 -5.93
CA ASP A 77 30.62 -6.22 -6.24
C ASP A 77 30.75 -4.81 -6.82
N ARG A 78 29.64 -4.20 -7.27
CA ARG A 78 29.66 -2.85 -7.86
C ARG A 78 29.75 -1.77 -6.77
N GLY A 79 30.54 -0.74 -7.05
CA GLY A 79 30.69 0.44 -6.20
C GLY A 79 31.86 1.30 -6.68
N ALA A 80 31.85 2.59 -6.33
CA ALA A 80 32.96 3.49 -6.61
C ALA A 80 33.26 4.37 -5.37
N PRO A 81 34.15 3.93 -4.45
CA PRO A 81 34.88 2.65 -4.43
C PRO A 81 33.98 1.44 -4.10
N GLY A 82 34.42 0.23 -4.40
CA GLY A 82 33.64 -1.01 -4.19
C GLY A 82 34.29 -1.98 -3.20
N PRO A 83 33.66 -3.14 -2.89
CA PRO A 83 32.25 -3.53 -3.15
C PRO A 83 31.27 -2.95 -2.09
N GLN A 84 29.96 -3.21 -2.22
CA GLN A 84 29.03 -2.87 -1.14
C GLN A 84 29.27 -3.80 0.08
N PRO A 85 29.36 -3.25 1.31
CA PRO A 85 29.55 -4.07 2.50
C PRO A 85 28.29 -4.89 2.85
N TRP A 86 28.47 -5.95 3.63
CA TRP A 86 27.35 -6.74 4.16
C TRP A 86 26.42 -5.90 5.07
N GLY A 87 25.15 -6.30 5.14
CA GLY A 87 24.14 -5.67 5.99
C GLY A 87 23.73 -6.58 7.15
N ALA A 88 23.95 -6.15 8.39
CA ALA A 88 23.71 -7.00 9.57
C ALA A 88 22.22 -7.19 9.94
N ASN A 89 21.34 -6.28 9.50
CA ASN A 89 19.94 -6.23 9.93
C ASN A 89 18.97 -5.92 8.77
N MET A 90 19.28 -6.41 7.56
CA MET A 90 18.46 -6.14 6.38
C MET A 90 17.26 -7.09 6.29
N MET A 91 16.15 -6.70 6.92
CA MET A 91 14.91 -7.50 6.95
C MET A 91 14.21 -7.55 5.58
N ALA A 92 13.48 -8.64 5.35
CA ALA A 92 12.60 -8.77 4.18
C ALA A 92 11.49 -7.71 4.21
N LEU A 93 11.22 -7.12 3.05
CA LEU A 93 10.06 -6.28 2.83
C LEU A 93 8.81 -7.15 2.77
N VAL A 94 7.70 -6.54 3.17
CA VAL A 94 6.36 -7.08 3.01
C VAL A 94 5.48 -6.04 2.34
N ASN A 95 4.43 -6.47 1.65
CA ASN A 95 3.44 -5.56 1.13
C ASN A 95 2.76 -4.81 2.29
N ILE A 96 2.77 -3.48 2.25
CA ILE A 96 2.18 -2.64 3.31
C ILE A 96 0.69 -2.91 3.50
N ASN A 97 -0.02 -3.30 2.44
CA ASN A 97 -1.43 -3.69 2.55
C ASN A 97 -1.63 -4.95 3.41
N ASN A 98 -0.66 -5.86 3.44
CA ASN A 98 -0.70 -7.04 4.31
C ASN A 98 -0.44 -6.66 5.76
N CYS A 99 0.36 -5.61 6.01
CA CYS A 99 0.56 -5.05 7.36
C CYS A 99 -0.73 -4.44 7.90
N LEU A 100 -1.45 -3.69 7.05
CA LEU A 100 -2.70 -3.03 7.41
C LEU A 100 -3.86 -4.01 7.62
N ARG A 101 -3.79 -5.20 7.02
CA ARG A 101 -4.80 -6.26 7.18
C ARG A 101 -4.43 -7.33 8.21
N ASN A 102 -3.26 -7.23 8.86
CA ASN A 102 -2.73 -8.27 9.76
C ASN A 102 -2.69 -9.67 9.11
N GLU A 103 -2.50 -9.72 7.78
CA GLU A 103 -2.35 -10.94 6.98
C GLU A 103 -0.87 -11.20 6.78
N TYR A 104 -0.15 -11.39 7.89
CA TYR A 104 1.17 -12.02 7.84
C TYR A 104 0.96 -13.52 7.80
N LEU A 105 1.67 -14.21 6.90
CA LEU A 105 1.68 -15.68 6.69
C LEU A 105 0.74 -16.19 5.58
N GLN A 106 1.08 -15.87 4.34
CA GLN A 106 1.12 -16.90 3.29
C GLN A 106 2.40 -16.68 2.48
N TYR A 107 3.48 -17.31 2.94
CA TYR A 107 4.61 -17.68 2.09
C TYR A 107 4.48 -19.17 1.82
#